data_AF-A0AAN9TN35-F1
#
_entry.id   AF-A0AAN9TN35-F1
#
_cell.length_a   1.000
_cell.length_b   1.000
_cell.length_c   1.000
_cell.angle_alpha   90.00
_cell.angle_beta   90.00
_cell.angle_gamma   90.00
#
_symmetry.space_group_name_H-M   'P 1'
#
loop_
_entity.id
_entity.type
_entity.pdbx_description
1 polymer ?
#
loop_
_entity_poly.entity_id
_entity_poly.type
_entity_poly.pdbx_seq_one_letter_code
_entity_poly.pdbx_strand_id
1 'polypeptide(L)'
;MAANVLPELPKGEVDKIVESYKTIYQNVTEIVSARVLEHRSSTSKVIISQWRQRNLETHSNLILERSILTDEYYKSAIDINSNVSRCVTSVFSPSGLLKATVSLYENKFVLDILSQEKLMATFDLHELDIHGAVYYDDTFGSLSWSPQEDKVVYVAEKKSPKTAPFYSQTSSEQSCEKKGEQYVYEEDWGEQISPKKHSVIVVCNIVQRKISLLTEGTLNDDFSAGQVIWDPTGKGVVGVGFLHQPRRLGIKYCTNRPSFIFHAIANEHYEILSDEALSVSSPRFSPDGKYLVWLQHPSGGPHQSAFALVKCDWETKNITTVVDIIETSILTSNKCTFYGIYCSSLPQRCWTSDSKLVVFSTEQIHRINAYAVHIDNKSLWDIGSGNENESTIILDVTENYFAISKITSFKQPSVLAGLNITSAILADKFDKKHFSWNILTQSPNFNDSNIITPFTVYNEEFKNSCHALYYGPGSGAPSSVPVVLFIHGGSHTSVSSSYYPVLHFFTGQGFGIVIVNYSGSLGCGNSYVYSLLGKIGKLDVKDCYITLHKSFEKFQWLDSKNVVLFGGSHGGFLATHLSAQYPNDFKSVVTRNPAVNIPAKIFLTDIPDW
;
A
#
# COMPACT_ATOMS: atom_id res chain seq x y z
N MET A 1 10.46 42.83 -21.78
CA MET A 1 10.20 41.38 -21.79
C MET A 1 8.85 41.18 -22.46
N ALA A 2 8.83 40.66 -23.69
CA ALA A 2 7.58 40.32 -24.34
C ALA A 2 6.96 39.14 -23.58
N ALA A 3 5.77 39.32 -23.03
CA ALA A 3 4.97 38.23 -22.56
C ALA A 3 4.68 37.33 -23.77
N ASN A 4 5.30 36.16 -23.83
CA ASN A 4 4.88 35.12 -24.77
C ASN A 4 3.46 34.75 -24.39
N VAL A 5 2.48 35.35 -25.08
CA VAL A 5 1.11 34.89 -25.08
C VAL A 5 1.18 33.45 -25.59
N LEU A 6 0.91 32.49 -24.71
CA LEU A 6 0.78 31.09 -25.11
C LEU A 6 -0.24 31.08 -26.26
N PRO A 7 0.06 30.43 -27.40
CA PRO A 7 -0.89 30.36 -28.49
C PRO A 7 -2.21 29.80 -27.95
N GLU A 8 -3.31 30.48 -28.21
CA GLU A 8 -4.63 29.96 -27.86
C GLU A 8 -4.79 28.60 -28.52
N LEU A 9 -5.10 27.57 -27.71
CA LEU A 9 -5.40 26.26 -28.24
C LEU A 9 -6.57 26.38 -29.22
N PRO A 10 -6.52 25.71 -30.39
CA PRO A 10 -7.65 25.55 -31.27
C PRO A 10 -8.96 25.29 -30.52
N LYS A 11 -10.02 26.01 -30.91
CA LYS A 11 -11.34 25.91 -30.28
C LYS A 11 -11.80 24.44 -30.24
N GLY A 12 -12.12 23.94 -29.05
CA GLY A 12 -12.58 22.56 -28.81
C GLY A 12 -11.47 21.54 -28.51
N GLU A 13 -10.19 21.92 -28.53
CA GLU A 13 -9.10 21.01 -28.16
C GLU A 13 -9.10 20.69 -26.66
N VAL A 14 -9.36 21.70 -25.82
CA VAL A 14 -9.54 21.50 -24.37
C VAL A 14 -10.68 20.53 -24.09
N ASP A 15 -11.79 20.64 -24.82
CA ASP A 15 -12.95 19.74 -24.64
C ASP A 15 -12.58 18.29 -24.97
N LYS A 16 -11.80 18.05 -26.04
CA LYS A 16 -11.28 16.72 -26.39
C LYS A 16 -10.34 16.16 -25.33
N ILE A 17 -9.46 17.00 -24.78
CA ILE A 17 -8.54 16.60 -23.69
C ILE A 17 -9.35 16.21 -22.45
N VAL A 18 -10.35 17.01 -22.08
CA VAL A 18 -11.23 16.73 -20.93
C VAL A 18 -12.07 15.48 -21.17
N GLU A 19 -12.58 15.27 -22.38
CA GLU A 19 -13.34 14.07 -22.74
C GLU A 19 -12.45 12.82 -22.65
N SER A 20 -11.23 12.86 -23.19
CA SER A 20 -10.26 11.75 -23.06
C SER A 20 -9.96 11.43 -21.59
N TYR A 21 -9.72 12.45 -20.77
CA TYR A 21 -9.55 12.28 -19.32
C TYR A 21 -10.78 11.62 -18.69
N LYS A 22 -12.00 12.09 -18.99
CA LYS A 22 -13.24 11.50 -18.47
C LYS A 22 -13.39 10.04 -18.89
N THR A 23 -13.19 9.71 -20.17
CA THR A 23 -13.29 8.36 -20.70
C THR A 23 -12.35 7.39 -19.99
N ILE A 24 -11.10 7.78 -19.75
CA ILE A 24 -10.13 6.92 -19.05
C ILE A 24 -10.55 6.72 -17.60
N TYR A 25 -10.82 7.79 -16.86
CA TYR A 25 -11.08 7.68 -15.42
C TYR A 25 -12.47 7.10 -15.08
N GLN A 26 -13.47 7.24 -15.95
CA GLN A 26 -14.80 6.66 -15.75
C GLN A 26 -14.82 5.15 -16.02
N ASN A 27 -13.99 4.66 -16.95
CA ASN A 27 -14.01 3.25 -17.34
C ASN A 27 -13.04 2.36 -16.55
N VAL A 28 -12.27 2.93 -15.61
CA VAL A 28 -11.29 2.19 -14.81
C VAL A 28 -11.83 1.91 -13.42
N THR A 29 -11.83 0.63 -13.05
CA THR A 29 -12.10 0.17 -11.69
C THR A 29 -10.87 -0.55 -11.15
N GLU A 30 -10.39 -0.12 -10.00
CA GLU A 30 -9.23 -0.71 -9.32
C GLU A 30 -9.68 -1.78 -8.32
N ILE A 31 -9.05 -2.96 -8.32
CA ILE A 31 -9.28 -3.96 -7.27
C ILE A 31 -8.56 -3.53 -6.00
N VAL A 32 -9.31 -3.35 -4.91
CA VAL A 32 -8.81 -2.97 -3.59
C VAL A 32 -8.55 -4.20 -2.74
N SER A 33 -9.51 -5.12 -2.68
CA SER A 33 -9.43 -6.33 -1.86
C SER A 33 -10.24 -7.46 -2.49
N ALA A 34 -9.94 -8.69 -2.09
CA ALA A 34 -10.75 -9.86 -2.40
C ALA A 34 -10.69 -10.83 -1.23
N ARG A 35 -11.76 -11.60 -1.03
CA ARG A 35 -11.87 -12.61 0.01
C ARG A 35 -12.58 -13.83 -0.53
N VAL A 36 -11.96 -15.00 -0.40
CA VAL A 36 -12.60 -16.28 -0.68
C VAL A 36 -13.42 -16.72 0.54
N LEU A 37 -14.71 -16.99 0.32
CA LEU A 37 -15.62 -17.59 1.29
C LEU A 37 -15.65 -19.10 1.08
N GLU A 38 -15.43 -19.82 2.16
CA GLU A 38 -15.36 -21.28 2.18
C GLU A 38 -16.75 -21.82 2.53
N HIS A 39 -17.26 -22.73 1.69
CA HIS A 39 -18.49 -23.45 1.97
C HIS A 39 -18.14 -24.93 2.14
N ARG A 40 -18.39 -25.49 3.33
CA ARG A 40 -17.91 -26.81 3.80
C ARG A 40 -18.36 -28.02 2.98
N SER A 41 -19.04 -27.85 1.84
CA SER A 41 -19.67 -28.94 1.09
C SER A 41 -19.75 -28.72 -0.44
N SER A 42 -19.09 -27.72 -1.03
CA SER A 42 -19.24 -27.43 -2.47
C SER A 42 -17.94 -27.53 -3.25
N THR A 43 -18.04 -28.08 -4.46
CA THR A 43 -17.01 -28.04 -5.54
C THR A 43 -16.79 -26.65 -6.13
N SER A 44 -17.38 -25.62 -5.50
CA SER A 44 -17.39 -24.23 -5.96
C SER A 44 -17.04 -23.32 -4.79
N LYS A 45 -16.36 -22.22 -5.10
CA LYS A 45 -15.90 -21.19 -4.17
C LYS A 45 -16.58 -19.87 -4.51
N VAL A 46 -16.84 -19.05 -3.49
CA VAL A 46 -17.37 -17.70 -3.68
C VAL A 46 -16.27 -16.71 -3.32
N ILE A 47 -16.03 -15.73 -4.18
CA ILE A 47 -15.08 -14.64 -3.94
C ILE A 47 -15.87 -13.35 -3.80
N ILE A 48 -15.70 -12.67 -2.68
CA ILE A 48 -16.19 -11.31 -2.47
C ILE A 48 -15.04 -10.36 -2.75
N SER A 49 -15.17 -9.49 -3.75
CA SER A 49 -14.13 -8.53 -4.15
C SER A 49 -14.62 -7.10 -4.04
N GLN A 50 -13.74 -6.19 -3.60
CA GLN A 50 -14.03 -4.76 -3.52
C GLN A 50 -13.26 -4.01 -4.59
N TRP A 51 -13.97 -3.13 -5.28
CA TRP A 51 -13.49 -2.37 -6.42
C TRP A 51 -13.68 -0.89 -6.17
N ARG A 52 -12.67 -0.08 -6.47
CA ARG A 52 -12.70 1.36 -6.35
C ARG A 52 -12.88 2.00 -7.72
N GLN A 53 -13.82 2.94 -7.82
CA GLN A 53 -14.02 3.75 -9.01
C GLN A 53 -14.02 5.23 -8.63
N ARG A 54 -13.35 6.07 -9.43
CA ARG A 54 -13.36 7.51 -9.23
C ARG A 54 -14.70 8.08 -9.70
N ASN A 55 -15.44 8.76 -8.84
CA ASN A 55 -16.57 9.57 -9.24
C ASN A 55 -16.07 11.00 -9.53
N LEU A 56 -16.13 11.38 -10.80
CA LEU A 56 -15.63 12.68 -11.27
C LEU A 56 -16.55 13.84 -10.87
N GLU A 57 -17.86 13.60 -10.72
CA GLU A 57 -18.85 14.62 -10.38
C GLU A 57 -18.85 14.97 -8.89
N THR A 58 -18.70 13.96 -8.02
CA THR A 58 -18.64 14.18 -6.55
C THR A 58 -17.22 14.36 -6.03
N HIS A 59 -16.20 14.24 -6.90
CA HIS A 59 -14.78 14.21 -6.54
C HIS A 59 -14.42 13.20 -5.44
N SER A 60 -15.18 12.11 -5.33
CA SER A 60 -15.00 11.05 -4.34
C SER A 60 -14.70 9.70 -5.00
N ASN A 61 -14.41 8.67 -4.19
CA ASN A 61 -14.23 7.31 -4.67
C ASN A 61 -15.44 6.47 -4.24
N LEU A 62 -16.02 5.74 -5.19
CA LEU A 62 -17.06 4.76 -4.95
C LEU A 62 -16.43 3.39 -4.70
N ILE A 63 -16.90 2.67 -3.69
CA ILE A 63 -16.52 1.29 -3.45
C ILE A 63 -17.68 0.38 -3.89
N LEU A 64 -17.37 -0.54 -4.80
CA LEU A 64 -18.29 -1.54 -5.33
C LEU A 64 -17.88 -2.91 -4.78
N GLU A 65 -18.81 -3.67 -4.23
CA GLU A 65 -18.60 -5.06 -3.82
C GLU A 65 -19.19 -5.99 -4.89
N ARG A 66 -18.41 -6.98 -5.31
CA ARG A 66 -18.82 -7.99 -6.29
C ARG A 66 -18.69 -9.41 -5.74
N SER A 67 -19.65 -10.25 -6.09
CA SER A 67 -19.67 -11.68 -5.73
C SER A 67 -19.38 -12.53 -6.96
N ILE A 68 -18.27 -13.25 -6.95
CA ILE A 68 -17.81 -14.09 -8.06
C ILE A 68 -17.86 -15.54 -7.63
N LEU A 69 -18.62 -16.37 -8.33
CA LEU A 69 -18.64 -17.81 -8.13
C LEU A 69 -17.63 -18.47 -9.06
N THR A 70 -16.82 -19.38 -8.52
CA THR A 70 -15.79 -20.08 -9.29
C THR A 70 -15.73 -21.56 -8.91
N ASP A 71 -15.17 -22.40 -9.78
CA ASP A 71 -14.89 -23.79 -9.41
C ASP A 71 -13.73 -23.90 -8.40
N GLU A 72 -13.57 -25.08 -7.81
CA GLU A 72 -12.53 -25.39 -6.82
C GLU A 72 -11.10 -24.99 -7.27
N TYR A 73 -10.83 -25.03 -8.58
CA TYR A 73 -9.51 -24.83 -9.18
C TYR A 73 -9.37 -23.49 -9.92
N TYR A 74 -10.33 -22.58 -9.77
CA TYR A 74 -10.34 -21.27 -10.42
C TYR A 74 -10.36 -21.31 -11.94
N LYS A 75 -10.85 -22.39 -12.57
CA LYS A 75 -10.83 -22.53 -14.04
C LYS A 75 -11.96 -21.76 -14.72
N SER A 76 -13.06 -21.54 -14.02
CA SER A 76 -14.24 -20.84 -14.50
C SER A 76 -14.75 -19.88 -13.42
N ALA A 77 -15.30 -18.74 -13.84
CA ALA A 77 -15.86 -17.75 -12.94
C ALA A 77 -17.11 -17.11 -13.53
N ILE A 78 -18.09 -16.83 -12.67
CA ILE A 78 -19.33 -16.13 -13.00
C ILE A 78 -19.49 -14.97 -12.00
N ASP A 79 -19.59 -13.75 -12.52
CA ASP A 79 -19.92 -12.55 -11.73
C ASP A 79 -21.45 -12.52 -11.52
N ILE A 80 -21.89 -12.54 -10.25
CA ILE A 80 -23.31 -12.70 -9.92
C ILE A 80 -23.97 -11.33 -9.71
N ASN A 81 -23.36 -10.47 -8.87
CA ASN A 81 -23.97 -9.23 -8.40
C ASN A 81 -22.91 -8.17 -8.10
N SER A 82 -23.26 -6.89 -8.29
CA SER A 82 -22.48 -5.74 -7.87
C SER A 82 -23.32 -4.78 -7.01
N ASN A 83 -22.85 -4.46 -5.81
CA ASN A 83 -23.50 -3.52 -4.89
C ASN A 83 -22.59 -2.35 -4.54
N VAL A 84 -23.18 -1.18 -4.28
CA VAL A 84 -22.44 -0.04 -3.72
C VAL A 84 -22.26 -0.26 -2.22
N SER A 85 -21.02 -0.24 -1.76
CA SER A 85 -20.70 -0.36 -0.33
C SER A 85 -20.38 1.01 0.26
N ARG A 86 -21.00 1.33 1.39
CA ARG A 86 -20.67 2.50 2.25
C ARG A 86 -19.75 2.13 3.42
N CYS A 87 -19.31 0.88 3.45
CA CYS A 87 -18.38 0.36 4.44
C CYS A 87 -17.01 1.04 4.31
N VAL A 88 -16.44 1.47 5.43
CA VAL A 88 -15.05 1.95 5.49
C VAL A 88 -14.07 0.80 5.68
N THR A 89 -14.43 -0.22 6.46
CA THR A 89 -13.66 -1.45 6.64
C THR A 89 -14.54 -2.61 7.09
N SER A 90 -14.22 -3.82 6.65
CA SER A 90 -14.94 -5.03 7.04
C SER A 90 -14.02 -6.23 7.10
N VAL A 91 -14.36 -7.19 7.95
CA VAL A 91 -13.62 -8.44 8.11
C VAL A 91 -14.57 -9.60 8.38
N PHE A 92 -14.28 -10.73 7.75
CA PHE A 92 -14.98 -11.98 8.01
C PHE A 92 -14.39 -12.66 9.25
N SER A 93 -15.25 -13.33 10.02
CA SER A 93 -14.83 -14.12 11.18
C SER A 93 -13.98 -15.33 10.74
N PRO A 94 -13.20 -15.95 11.65
CA PRO A 94 -12.39 -17.14 11.36
C PRO A 94 -13.14 -18.26 10.63
N SER A 95 -14.40 -18.51 10.99
CA SER A 95 -15.29 -19.50 10.38
C SER A 95 -15.86 -19.06 9.02
N GLY A 96 -15.77 -17.77 8.69
CA GLY A 96 -16.37 -17.16 7.51
C GLY A 96 -17.88 -16.96 7.59
N LEU A 97 -18.53 -17.32 8.71
CA LEU A 97 -19.98 -17.25 8.87
C LEU A 97 -20.48 -15.85 9.26
N LEU A 98 -19.64 -15.10 9.98
CA LEU A 98 -19.95 -13.74 10.42
C LEU A 98 -19.11 -12.71 9.65
N LYS A 99 -19.66 -11.51 9.48
CA LYS A 99 -18.95 -10.35 8.91
C LYS A 99 -19.14 -9.16 9.84
N ALA A 100 -18.03 -8.58 10.30
CA ALA A 100 -18.03 -7.31 11.01
C ALA A 100 -17.80 -6.20 9.97
N THR A 101 -18.62 -5.16 10.00
CA THR A 101 -18.58 -4.05 9.05
C THR A 101 -18.63 -2.74 9.82
N VAL A 102 -17.67 -1.86 9.60
CA VAL A 102 -17.70 -0.49 10.10
C VAL A 102 -18.11 0.42 8.95
N SER A 103 -19.14 1.20 9.17
CA SER A 103 -19.70 2.14 8.18
C SER A 103 -19.72 3.57 8.75
N LEU A 104 -19.61 4.56 7.86
CA LEU A 104 -19.67 5.97 8.22
C LEU A 104 -20.98 6.57 7.68
N TYR A 105 -21.89 6.94 8.58
CA TYR A 105 -23.18 7.57 8.27
C TYR A 105 -23.24 8.97 8.89
N GLU A 106 -23.35 10.02 8.07
CA GLU A 106 -23.44 11.42 8.56
C GLU A 106 -22.35 11.77 9.61
N ASN A 107 -21.12 11.32 9.37
CA ASN A 107 -19.96 11.44 10.29
C ASN A 107 -20.04 10.63 11.60
N LYS A 108 -20.92 9.63 11.68
CA LYS A 108 -21.01 8.69 12.81
C LYS A 108 -20.58 7.29 12.39
N PHE A 109 -19.73 6.67 13.19
CA PHE A 109 -19.30 5.30 12.96
C PHE A 109 -20.30 4.33 13.56
N VAL A 110 -20.68 3.32 12.77
CA VAL A 110 -21.55 2.24 13.18
C VAL A 110 -20.84 0.92 12.90
N LEU A 111 -20.81 0.03 13.90
CA LEU A 111 -20.32 -1.34 13.76
C LEU A 111 -21.49 -2.30 13.67
N ASP A 112 -21.64 -2.95 12.52
CA ASP A 112 -22.64 -3.97 12.26
C ASP A 112 -22.01 -5.37 12.26
N ILE A 113 -22.69 -6.30 12.93
CA ILE A 113 -22.38 -7.73 12.92
C ILE A 113 -23.43 -8.45 12.10
N LEU A 114 -22.99 -9.04 11.00
CA LEU A 114 -23.84 -9.69 10.01
C LEU A 114 -23.58 -11.19 10.00
N SER A 115 -24.62 -11.99 9.80
CA SER A 115 -24.57 -13.44 9.58
C SER A 115 -25.39 -13.79 8.35
N GLN A 116 -24.75 -14.15 7.23
CA GLN A 116 -25.36 -14.52 5.94
C GLN A 116 -26.51 -13.59 5.47
N GLU A 117 -27.71 -13.73 6.03
CA GLU A 117 -28.92 -12.98 5.68
C GLU A 117 -29.46 -12.07 6.81
N LYS A 118 -28.79 -12.01 7.96
CA LYS A 118 -29.31 -11.35 9.17
C LYS A 118 -28.32 -10.36 9.76
N LEU A 119 -28.83 -9.19 10.14
CA LEU A 119 -28.16 -8.27 11.05
C LEU A 119 -28.33 -8.79 12.48
N MET A 120 -27.23 -9.24 13.10
CA MET A 120 -27.23 -9.82 14.45
C MET A 120 -27.14 -8.76 15.54
N ALA A 121 -26.32 -7.74 15.31
CA ALA A 121 -26.10 -6.64 16.23
C ALA A 121 -25.63 -5.40 15.48
N THR A 122 -26.00 -4.24 16.02
CA THR A 122 -25.53 -2.92 15.60
C THR A 122 -25.07 -2.18 16.82
N PHE A 123 -23.90 -1.56 16.73
CA PHE A 123 -23.32 -0.73 17.76
C PHE A 123 -23.11 0.68 17.20
N ASP A 124 -23.85 1.65 17.72
CA ASP A 124 -23.56 3.07 17.47
C ASP A 124 -22.33 3.44 18.30
N LEU A 125 -21.19 3.60 17.64
CA LEU A 125 -19.92 3.87 18.30
C LEU A 125 -19.82 5.32 18.79
N HIS A 126 -20.69 6.20 18.29
CA HIS A 126 -20.73 7.60 18.70
C HIS A 126 -21.56 7.78 19.98
N GLU A 127 -22.73 7.14 20.07
CA GLU A 127 -23.62 7.25 21.24
C GLU A 127 -22.98 6.70 22.53
N LEU A 128 -22.11 5.69 22.40
CA LEU A 128 -21.41 5.10 23.53
C LEU A 128 -20.38 6.04 24.17
N ASP A 129 -19.87 7.03 23.42
CA ASP A 129 -18.99 8.10 23.88
C ASP A 129 -17.68 7.63 24.57
N ILE A 130 -17.23 6.40 24.22
CA ILE A 130 -16.05 5.70 24.79
C ILE A 130 -14.74 6.17 24.13
N HIS A 131 -14.77 6.46 22.82
CA HIS A 131 -13.59 6.81 22.02
C HIS A 131 -13.96 7.82 20.92
N GLY A 132 -12.95 8.37 20.24
CA GLY A 132 -13.10 9.25 19.08
C GLY A 132 -13.32 8.48 17.77
N ALA A 133 -12.79 9.01 16.65
CA ALA A 133 -12.96 8.41 15.34
C ALA A 133 -12.31 7.01 15.23
N VAL A 134 -12.98 6.05 14.58
CA VAL A 134 -12.40 4.73 14.31
C VAL A 134 -11.31 4.84 13.25
N TYR A 135 -10.21 4.14 13.45
CA TYR A 135 -9.12 4.07 12.48
C TYR A 135 -9.33 2.91 11.50
N TYR A 136 -9.19 3.20 10.21
CA TYR A 136 -9.42 2.25 9.12
C TYR A 136 -8.35 2.35 8.00
N ASP A 137 -7.25 3.05 8.26
CA ASP A 137 -6.09 3.11 7.37
C ASP A 137 -5.15 1.91 7.59
N ASP A 138 -4.20 1.72 6.68
CA ASP A 138 -3.27 0.59 6.74
C ASP A 138 -2.18 0.71 7.83
N THR A 139 -1.98 1.90 8.41
CA THR A 139 -0.94 2.12 9.44
C THR A 139 -1.46 1.84 10.83
N PHE A 140 -2.54 2.50 11.23
CA PHE A 140 -3.11 2.39 12.58
C PHE A 140 -4.40 1.56 12.63
N GLY A 141 -5.15 1.52 11.53
CA GLY A 141 -6.43 0.85 11.48
C GLY A 141 -6.33 -0.63 11.78
N SER A 142 -7.35 -1.15 12.45
CA SER A 142 -7.54 -2.58 12.60
C SER A 142 -9.00 -2.93 12.83
N LEU A 143 -9.40 -4.10 12.34
CA LEU A 143 -10.65 -4.76 12.66
C LEU A 143 -10.37 -6.27 12.65
N SER A 144 -10.46 -6.92 13.81
CA SER A 144 -10.11 -8.33 13.95
C SER A 144 -11.04 -9.07 14.90
N TRP A 145 -11.40 -10.30 14.53
CA TRP A 145 -12.28 -11.19 15.29
C TRP A 145 -11.49 -12.01 16.29
N SER A 146 -12.07 -12.24 17.48
CA SER A 146 -11.53 -13.23 18.42
C SER A 146 -11.59 -14.63 17.80
N PRO A 147 -10.70 -15.55 18.19
CA PRO A 147 -10.75 -16.94 17.73
C PRO A 147 -12.08 -17.64 18.04
N GLN A 148 -12.77 -17.21 19.11
CA GLN A 148 -14.07 -17.75 19.53
C GLN A 148 -15.27 -17.07 18.84
N GLU A 149 -15.02 -16.06 18.01
CA GLU A 149 -16.04 -15.27 17.29
C GLU A 149 -17.05 -14.56 18.19
N ASP A 150 -16.68 -14.31 19.45
CA ASP A 150 -17.53 -13.67 20.46
C ASP A 150 -17.22 -12.17 20.65
N LYS A 151 -16.07 -11.72 20.14
CA LYS A 151 -15.55 -10.35 20.28
C LYS A 151 -14.92 -9.88 18.98
N VAL A 152 -14.91 -8.56 18.81
CA VAL A 152 -14.17 -7.85 17.76
C VAL A 152 -13.29 -6.79 18.41
N VAL A 153 -12.04 -6.69 17.97
CA VAL A 153 -11.12 -5.63 18.35
C VAL A 153 -10.94 -4.65 17.19
N TYR A 154 -10.87 -3.36 17.51
CA TYR A 154 -10.52 -2.31 16.56
C TYR A 154 -9.74 -1.19 17.26
N VAL A 155 -9.15 -0.30 16.45
CA VAL A 155 -8.39 0.85 16.94
C VAL A 155 -9.18 2.13 16.67
N ALA A 156 -9.20 3.04 17.63
CA ALA A 156 -9.85 4.34 17.50
C ALA A 156 -9.02 5.47 18.15
N GLU A 157 -9.37 6.72 17.87
CA GLU A 157 -8.77 7.90 18.53
C GLU A 157 -9.12 7.91 20.03
N LYS A 158 -8.14 8.23 20.88
CA LYS A 158 -8.36 8.48 22.30
C LYS A 158 -9.13 9.77 22.45
N LYS A 159 -10.22 9.72 23.22
CA LYS A 159 -11.00 10.90 23.50
C LYS A 159 -10.17 11.89 24.31
N SER A 160 -10.04 13.11 23.80
CA SER A 160 -9.35 14.20 24.50
C SER A 160 -10.35 14.98 25.36
N PRO A 161 -9.92 15.53 26.51
CA PRO A 161 -10.76 16.44 27.30
C PRO A 161 -11.23 17.61 26.43
N LYS A 162 -12.46 18.10 26.68
CA LYS A 162 -12.95 19.29 25.98
C LYS A 162 -12.02 20.46 26.32
N THR A 163 -11.71 21.29 25.32
CA THR A 163 -10.98 22.55 25.46
C THR A 163 -11.93 23.72 25.18
N ALA A 164 -11.66 24.88 25.79
CA ALA A 164 -12.46 26.09 25.61
C ALA A 164 -11.57 27.32 25.47
N PRO A 165 -12.02 28.40 24.81
CA PRO A 165 -11.26 29.64 24.74
C PRO A 165 -11.25 30.32 26.12
N PHE A 166 -10.22 31.11 26.38
CA PHE A 166 -10.11 31.82 27.66
C PHE A 166 -11.29 32.78 27.91
N TYR A 167 -11.80 33.40 26.84
CA TYR A 167 -12.90 34.38 26.87
C TYR A 167 -14.28 33.78 26.54
N SER A 168 -14.49 32.51 26.86
CA SER A 168 -15.77 31.82 26.70
C SER A 168 -16.93 32.62 27.33
N GLN A 169 -17.98 32.89 26.54
CA GLN A 169 -19.20 33.58 27.00
C GLN A 169 -20.38 32.62 27.23
N THR A 170 -20.25 31.35 26.84
CA THR A 170 -21.28 30.31 27.01
C THR A 170 -21.06 29.52 28.29
N SER A 171 -22.15 29.17 28.99
CA SER A 171 -22.10 28.45 30.27
C SER A 171 -21.47 27.06 30.16
N SER A 172 -21.60 26.39 29.01
CA SER A 172 -21.00 25.07 28.74
C SER A 172 -19.47 25.10 28.56
N GLU A 173 -18.90 26.25 28.19
CA GLU A 173 -17.45 26.43 28.00
C GLU A 173 -16.77 26.98 29.26
N GLN A 174 -17.54 27.53 30.21
CA GLN A 174 -17.01 28.05 31.48
C GLN A 174 -16.63 26.95 32.47
N SER A 175 -17.25 25.76 32.38
CA SER A 175 -16.95 24.56 33.18
C SER A 175 -15.94 23.62 32.52
N CYS A 176 -15.30 24.04 31.45
CA CYS A 176 -14.34 23.26 30.68
C CYS A 176 -13.03 23.05 31.45
N GLU A 177 -12.56 21.80 31.53
CA GLU A 177 -11.34 21.43 32.27
C GLU A 177 -10.08 22.12 31.74
N LYS A 178 -9.98 22.29 30.42
CA LYS A 178 -8.83 22.90 29.73
C LYS A 178 -9.18 24.25 29.12
N LYS A 179 -9.39 25.24 29.98
CA LYS A 179 -9.72 26.61 29.57
C LYS A 179 -8.49 27.38 29.10
N GLY A 180 -8.57 28.00 27.92
CA GLY A 180 -7.47 28.71 27.26
C GLY A 180 -6.65 27.85 26.30
N GLU A 181 -6.89 26.54 26.24
CA GLU A 181 -6.10 25.60 25.44
C GLU A 181 -6.69 25.31 24.05
N GLN A 182 -7.82 25.92 23.68
CA GLN A 182 -8.51 25.62 22.40
C GLN A 182 -7.62 25.74 21.16
N TYR A 183 -6.66 26.67 21.17
CA TYR A 183 -5.77 26.95 20.04
C TYR A 183 -4.33 26.48 20.29
N VAL A 184 -4.09 25.72 21.35
CA VAL A 184 -2.79 25.08 21.59
C VAL A 184 -2.61 24.00 20.54
N TYR A 185 -1.50 24.06 19.82
CA TYR A 185 -1.16 23.04 18.83
C TYR A 185 -0.89 21.71 19.55
N GLU A 186 -1.54 20.65 19.07
CA GLU A 186 -1.30 19.29 19.49
C GLU A 186 -0.73 18.51 18.31
N GLU A 187 0.42 17.87 18.51
CA GLU A 187 1.09 17.08 17.48
C GLU A 187 0.18 15.94 17.00
N ASP A 188 0.02 15.83 15.68
CA ASP A 188 -0.60 14.69 15.01
C ASP A 188 0.44 13.93 14.17
N TRP A 189 0.05 12.79 13.59
CA TRP A 189 0.97 11.95 12.80
C TRP A 189 1.24 12.46 11.39
N GLY A 190 0.69 13.61 10.97
CA GLY A 190 1.00 14.24 9.69
C GLY A 190 0.55 13.46 8.43
N GLU A 191 1.18 13.80 7.32
CA GLU A 191 1.02 13.28 5.95
C GLU A 191 -0.45 13.19 5.51
N GLN A 192 -1.00 11.98 5.45
CA GLN A 192 -2.43 11.76 5.18
C GLN A 192 -3.08 10.97 6.32
N ILE A 193 -2.53 11.14 7.52
CA ILE A 193 -2.92 10.47 8.75
C ILE A 193 -3.46 11.47 9.77
N SER A 194 -3.21 12.78 9.61
CA SER A 194 -3.91 13.83 10.36
C SER A 194 -5.43 13.71 10.23
N PRO A 195 -6.21 13.98 11.30
CA PRO A 195 -5.80 14.57 12.57
C PRO A 195 -5.51 13.55 13.67
N LYS A 196 -5.07 12.32 13.33
CA LYS A 196 -4.87 11.26 14.34
C LYS A 196 -3.74 11.61 15.30
N LYS A 197 -3.97 11.43 16.60
CA LYS A 197 -2.98 11.78 17.63
C LYS A 197 -2.63 10.56 18.48
N HIS A 198 -3.60 10.07 19.22
CA HIS A 198 -3.38 9.02 20.21
C HIS A 198 -4.41 7.93 20.00
N SER A 199 -3.98 6.68 19.91
CA SER A 199 -4.90 5.57 19.65
C SER A 199 -5.28 4.82 20.92
N VAL A 200 -6.47 4.22 20.92
CA VAL A 200 -6.93 3.27 21.92
C VAL A 200 -7.38 1.98 21.25
N ILE A 201 -7.14 0.86 21.93
CA ILE A 201 -7.62 -0.46 21.55
C ILE A 201 -9.00 -0.67 22.17
N VAL A 202 -9.98 -0.91 21.32
CA VAL A 202 -11.38 -1.06 21.70
C VAL A 202 -11.83 -2.49 21.44
N VAL A 203 -12.46 -3.10 22.44
CA VAL A 203 -13.02 -4.46 22.34
C VAL A 203 -14.54 -4.36 22.41
N CYS A 204 -15.20 -4.88 21.39
CA CYS A 204 -16.64 -5.05 21.33
C CYS A 204 -16.99 -6.51 21.60
N ASN A 205 -17.59 -6.79 22.76
CA ASN A 205 -18.15 -8.10 23.09
C ASN A 205 -19.57 -8.22 22.51
N ILE A 206 -19.73 -9.11 21.54
CA ILE A 206 -20.96 -9.26 20.76
C ILE A 206 -22.03 -9.93 21.61
N VAL A 207 -21.64 -10.94 22.42
CA VAL A 207 -22.56 -11.71 23.27
C VAL A 207 -23.12 -10.85 24.40
N GLN A 208 -22.26 -10.08 25.06
CA GLN A 208 -22.65 -9.18 26.16
C GLN A 208 -23.20 -7.84 25.66
N ARG A 209 -23.09 -7.56 24.36
CA ARG A 209 -23.39 -6.25 23.74
C ARG A 209 -22.73 -5.09 24.48
N LYS A 210 -21.45 -5.26 24.82
CA LYS A 210 -20.66 -4.29 25.59
C LYS A 210 -19.42 -3.90 24.82
N ILE A 211 -19.12 -2.60 24.81
CA ILE A 211 -17.84 -2.07 24.34
C ILE A 211 -17.01 -1.64 25.55
N SER A 212 -15.72 -1.94 25.51
CA SER A 212 -14.76 -1.57 26.55
C SER A 212 -13.39 -1.26 25.95
N LEU A 213 -12.64 -0.38 26.61
CA LEU A 213 -11.26 -0.12 26.28
C LEU A 213 -10.39 -1.26 26.84
N LEU A 214 -9.57 -1.87 26.00
CA LEU A 214 -8.53 -2.81 26.47
C LEU A 214 -7.35 -2.04 27.07
N THR A 215 -7.20 -0.76 26.72
CA THR A 215 -6.07 0.10 27.09
C THR A 215 -6.18 0.69 28.49
N GLU A 216 -7.35 0.70 29.12
CA GLU A 216 -7.55 1.33 30.43
C GLU A 216 -6.71 0.61 31.51
N GLY A 217 -5.61 1.25 31.91
CA GLY A 217 -4.63 0.70 32.87
C GLY A 217 -3.68 -0.37 32.32
N THR A 218 -3.74 -0.69 31.02
CA THR A 218 -2.95 -1.79 30.41
C THR A 218 -1.81 -1.27 29.53
N LEU A 219 -2.03 -0.23 28.72
CA LEU A 219 -0.98 0.39 27.88
C LEU A 219 -0.52 1.71 28.48
N ASN A 220 0.76 2.05 28.31
CA ASN A 220 1.26 3.38 28.63
C ASN A 220 0.84 4.39 27.55
N ASP A 221 0.87 5.67 27.91
CA ASP A 221 0.48 6.76 27.02
C ASP A 221 1.61 7.21 26.06
N ASP A 222 2.73 6.48 26.02
CA ASP A 222 3.95 6.87 25.30
C ASP A 222 3.94 6.45 23.81
N PHE A 223 2.97 5.63 23.40
CA PHE A 223 2.86 5.15 22.01
C PHE A 223 1.41 5.03 21.54
N SER A 224 1.21 5.00 20.23
CA SER A 224 -0.08 4.69 19.60
C SER A 224 -0.05 3.27 19.07
N ALA A 225 -0.98 2.44 19.51
CA ALA A 225 -1.22 1.12 18.94
C ALA A 225 -1.82 1.18 17.53
N GLY A 226 -1.40 0.28 16.65
CA GLY A 226 -1.95 0.05 15.32
C GLY A 226 -1.88 -1.42 14.92
N GLN A 227 -2.59 -1.79 13.84
CA GLN A 227 -2.56 -3.14 13.26
C GLN A 227 -2.83 -4.27 14.27
N VAL A 228 -3.71 -3.99 15.25
CA VAL A 228 -3.97 -4.87 16.40
C VAL A 228 -4.78 -6.10 15.99
N ILE A 229 -4.29 -7.29 16.32
CA ILE A 229 -4.96 -8.58 16.08
C ILE A 229 -5.10 -9.35 17.39
N TRP A 230 -6.06 -10.27 17.46
CA TRP A 230 -6.19 -11.16 18.61
C TRP A 230 -5.03 -12.15 18.70
N ASP A 231 -4.64 -12.49 19.93
CA ASP A 231 -3.82 -13.67 20.17
C ASP A 231 -4.63 -14.97 19.90
N PRO A 232 -3.95 -16.13 19.73
CA PRO A 232 -4.62 -17.41 19.46
C PRO A 232 -5.55 -17.90 20.58
N THR A 233 -5.38 -17.38 21.80
CA THR A 233 -6.20 -17.76 22.95
C THR A 233 -7.50 -16.95 23.05
N GLY A 234 -7.56 -15.78 22.40
CA GLY A 234 -8.64 -14.80 22.50
C GLY A 234 -8.68 -14.03 23.82
N LYS A 235 -7.58 -14.07 24.59
CA LYS A 235 -7.47 -13.38 25.90
C LYS A 235 -6.76 -12.03 25.77
N GLY A 236 -5.72 -11.97 24.95
CA GLY A 236 -4.96 -10.76 24.66
C GLY A 236 -4.92 -10.42 23.17
N VAL A 237 -4.14 -9.39 22.87
CA VAL A 237 -3.95 -8.85 21.53
C VAL A 237 -2.48 -8.61 21.26
N VAL A 238 -2.09 -8.71 19.99
CA VAL A 238 -0.78 -8.32 19.48
C VAL A 238 -0.97 -7.15 18.53
N GLY A 239 -0.07 -6.17 18.57
CA GLY A 239 -0.12 -5.03 17.66
C GLY A 239 1.24 -4.38 17.45
N VAL A 240 1.23 -3.30 16.68
CA VAL A 240 2.40 -2.44 16.47
C VAL A 240 2.25 -1.19 17.34
N GLY A 241 3.27 -0.89 18.14
CA GLY A 241 3.36 0.33 18.94
C GLY A 241 4.21 1.38 18.22
N PHE A 242 3.65 2.57 18.01
CA PHE A 242 4.33 3.71 17.37
C PHE A 242 4.65 4.79 18.41
N LEU A 243 5.94 5.03 18.66
CA LEU A 243 6.42 5.93 19.71
C LEU A 243 6.04 7.39 19.47
N HIS A 244 5.61 8.10 20.51
CA HIS A 244 5.30 9.54 20.42
C HIS A 244 6.53 10.42 20.56
N GLN A 245 7.54 9.96 21.30
CA GLN A 245 8.75 10.72 21.61
C GLN A 245 9.90 10.37 20.65
N PRO A 246 10.81 11.34 20.35
CA PRO A 246 10.84 12.72 20.84
C PRO A 246 9.83 13.67 20.15
N ARG A 247 9.21 13.26 19.04
CA ARG A 247 8.09 13.95 18.38
C ARG A 247 7.38 12.99 17.43
N ARG A 248 6.10 13.24 17.14
CA ARG A 248 5.37 12.50 16.10
C ARG A 248 5.81 12.93 14.71
N LEU A 249 6.25 11.97 13.91
CA LEU A 249 6.66 12.17 12.52
C LEU A 249 5.68 11.47 11.57
N GLY A 250 5.58 12.01 10.35
CA GLY A 250 4.90 11.37 9.23
C GLY A 250 5.32 9.91 9.11
N ILE A 251 4.36 9.00 9.06
CA ILE A 251 4.56 7.54 9.05
C ILE A 251 3.95 6.81 7.85
N LYS A 252 3.06 7.45 7.09
CA LYS A 252 2.36 6.83 5.96
C LYS A 252 3.30 6.45 4.83
N TYR A 253 4.20 7.35 4.44
CA TYR A 253 5.18 7.11 3.37
C TYR A 253 6.60 6.92 3.92
N CYS A 254 6.74 6.92 5.25
CA CYS A 254 8.00 6.79 5.95
C CYS A 254 7.90 5.61 6.93
N THR A 255 8.33 4.44 6.49
CA THR A 255 8.30 3.20 7.29
C THR A 255 9.51 3.05 8.19
N ASN A 256 10.43 4.00 8.19
CA ASN A 256 11.64 4.04 9.03
C ASN A 256 11.42 4.64 10.42
N ARG A 257 10.17 4.73 10.89
CA ARG A 257 9.85 5.24 12.23
C ARG A 257 10.02 4.15 13.28
N PRO A 258 10.66 4.43 14.42
CA PRO A 258 10.75 3.48 15.53
C PRO A 258 9.38 2.92 15.90
N SER A 259 9.28 1.60 15.93
CA SER A 259 8.07 0.88 16.29
C SER A 259 8.40 -0.53 16.75
N PHE A 260 7.51 -1.11 17.55
CA PHE A 260 7.73 -2.42 18.14
C PHE A 260 6.46 -3.28 18.13
N ILE A 261 6.64 -4.59 18.14
CA ILE A 261 5.55 -5.55 18.34
C ILE A 261 5.33 -5.66 19.84
N PHE A 262 4.09 -5.46 20.28
CA PHE A 262 3.68 -5.67 21.67
C PHE A 262 2.64 -6.78 21.76
N HIS A 263 2.57 -7.39 22.94
CA HIS A 263 1.50 -8.30 23.34
C HIS A 263 0.88 -7.78 24.64
N ALA A 264 -0.44 -7.63 24.65
CA ALA A 264 -1.18 -7.05 25.78
C ALA A 264 -2.40 -7.89 26.13
N ILE A 265 -2.60 -8.13 27.43
CA ILE A 265 -3.77 -8.81 27.98
C ILE A 265 -4.56 -7.79 28.81
N ALA A 266 -5.88 -7.80 28.69
CA ALA A 266 -6.73 -6.82 29.37
C ALA A 266 -6.58 -6.89 30.89
N ASN A 267 -6.33 -5.73 31.53
CA ASN A 267 -6.08 -5.57 32.97
C ASN A 267 -4.77 -6.20 33.48
N GLU A 268 -3.87 -6.55 32.56
CA GLU A 268 -2.52 -7.00 32.87
C GLU A 268 -1.48 -6.01 32.30
N HIS A 269 -0.19 -6.29 32.45
CA HIS A 269 0.85 -5.48 31.81
C HIS A 269 1.03 -5.93 30.35
N TYR A 270 1.46 -5.02 29.47
CA TYR A 270 1.91 -5.41 28.13
C TYR A 270 3.39 -5.79 28.15
N GLU A 271 3.78 -6.66 27.22
CA GLU A 271 5.17 -7.01 26.95
C GLU A 271 5.57 -6.56 25.54
N ILE A 272 6.83 -6.14 25.39
CA ILE A 272 7.42 -5.81 24.09
C ILE A 272 8.13 -7.07 23.58
N LEU A 273 7.79 -7.49 22.36
CA LEU A 273 8.33 -8.70 21.73
C LEU A 273 9.52 -8.40 20.81
N SER A 274 9.58 -7.24 20.17
CA SER A 274 10.66 -6.87 19.24
C SER A 274 11.56 -5.79 19.84
N ASP A 275 12.77 -5.63 19.29
CA ASP A 275 13.68 -4.53 19.67
C ASP A 275 13.08 -3.16 19.30
N GLU A 276 13.22 -2.17 20.20
CA GLU A 276 12.71 -0.81 20.03
C GLU A 276 13.51 0.02 18.99
N ALA A 277 14.73 -0.39 18.66
CA ALA A 277 15.55 0.24 17.62
C ALA A 277 15.09 -0.12 16.19
N LEU A 278 14.05 -0.95 16.06
CA LEU A 278 13.51 -1.40 14.78
C LEU A 278 12.32 -0.55 14.34
N SER A 279 11.97 -0.74 13.08
CA SER A 279 10.68 -0.39 12.50
C SER A 279 9.99 -1.68 12.09
N VAL A 280 8.78 -1.91 12.61
CA VAL A 280 8.04 -3.16 12.41
C VAL A 280 6.66 -2.92 11.83
N SER A 281 6.13 -3.91 11.11
CA SER A 281 4.78 -3.86 10.59
C SER A 281 4.18 -5.24 10.32
N SER A 282 2.86 -5.26 10.18
CA SER A 282 2.08 -6.39 9.68
C SER A 282 2.22 -7.70 10.47
N PRO A 283 1.94 -7.70 11.80
CA PRO A 283 1.85 -8.94 12.55
C PRO A 283 0.75 -9.85 11.99
N ARG A 284 1.04 -11.15 11.81
CA ARG A 284 0.10 -12.17 11.30
C ARG A 284 0.32 -13.49 12.01
N PHE A 285 -0.70 -13.99 12.70
CA PHE A 285 -0.68 -15.35 13.25
C PHE A 285 -0.87 -16.41 12.18
N SER A 286 -0.19 -17.54 12.34
CA SER A 286 -0.47 -18.75 11.60
C SER A 286 -1.87 -19.30 11.95
N PRO A 287 -2.52 -20.03 11.04
CA PRO A 287 -3.85 -20.61 11.29
C PRO A 287 -3.92 -21.52 12.52
N ASP A 288 -2.83 -22.21 12.86
CA ASP A 288 -2.73 -23.06 14.06
C ASP A 288 -2.39 -22.29 15.34
N GLY A 289 -2.13 -20.98 15.25
CA GLY A 289 -1.77 -20.11 16.37
C GLY A 289 -0.37 -20.33 16.93
N LYS A 290 0.46 -21.19 16.34
CA LYS A 290 1.79 -21.50 16.87
C LYS A 290 2.85 -20.48 16.51
N TYR A 291 2.67 -19.77 15.41
CA TYR A 291 3.65 -18.83 14.89
C TYR A 291 3.05 -17.46 14.68
N LEU A 292 3.81 -16.44 15.03
CA LEU A 292 3.55 -15.05 14.66
C LEU A 292 4.64 -14.60 13.69
N VAL A 293 4.27 -14.03 12.55
CA VAL A 293 5.23 -13.39 11.63
C VAL A 293 4.97 -11.89 11.54
N TRP A 294 6.01 -11.12 11.29
CA TRP A 294 5.93 -9.70 10.96
C TRP A 294 7.11 -9.29 10.08
N LEU A 295 7.01 -8.08 9.54
CA LEU A 295 8.06 -7.44 8.75
C LEU A 295 8.84 -6.48 9.64
N GLN A 296 10.17 -6.47 9.52
CA GLN A 296 11.00 -5.53 10.28
C GLN A 296 12.24 -5.07 9.52
N HIS A 297 12.72 -3.88 9.83
CA HIS A 297 14.01 -3.33 9.37
C HIS A 297 14.55 -2.34 10.42
N PRO A 298 15.84 -1.96 10.38
CA PRO A 298 16.36 -0.93 11.28
C PRO A 298 15.60 0.38 11.14
N SER A 299 15.31 1.05 12.28
CA SER A 299 14.73 2.39 12.23
C SER A 299 15.72 3.44 11.73
N GLY A 300 15.20 4.54 11.18
CA GLY A 300 15.99 5.59 10.54
C GLY A 300 16.50 5.23 9.14
N GLY A 301 17.45 6.00 8.62
CA GLY A 301 17.96 5.81 7.26
C GLY A 301 16.90 6.17 6.20
N PRO A 302 16.83 5.43 5.06
CA PRO A 302 15.87 5.69 3.99
C PRO A 302 14.43 5.73 4.49
N HIS A 303 13.57 6.58 3.93
CA HIS A 303 12.14 6.59 4.27
C HIS A 303 11.46 5.20 4.11
N GLN A 304 11.97 4.36 3.23
CA GLN A 304 11.60 2.95 3.14
C GLN A 304 12.81 2.14 2.67
N SER A 305 13.01 0.97 3.27
CA SER A 305 14.12 0.07 2.94
C SER A 305 13.64 -1.38 2.85
N ALA A 306 14.56 -2.32 2.57
CA ALA A 306 14.19 -3.72 2.50
C ALA A 306 13.90 -4.28 3.91
N PHE A 307 12.77 -4.97 4.05
CA PHE A 307 12.34 -5.67 5.25
C PHE A 307 12.93 -7.07 5.32
N ALA A 308 13.23 -7.51 6.53
CA ALA A 308 13.29 -8.91 6.90
C ALA A 308 11.88 -9.43 7.25
N LEU A 309 11.59 -10.68 6.91
CA LEU A 309 10.45 -11.43 7.43
C LEU A 309 10.94 -12.28 8.60
N VAL A 310 10.36 -12.08 9.78
CA VAL A 310 10.72 -12.82 10.99
C VAL A 310 9.55 -13.63 11.51
N LYS A 311 9.87 -14.68 12.27
CA LYS A 311 8.93 -15.62 12.89
C LYS A 311 9.22 -15.69 14.39
N CYS A 312 8.19 -15.51 15.20
CA CYS A 312 8.17 -15.84 16.62
C CYS A 312 7.40 -17.15 16.82
N ASP A 313 8.04 -18.10 17.50
CA ASP A 313 7.37 -19.26 18.07
C ASP A 313 6.55 -18.80 19.29
N TRP A 314 5.23 -18.94 19.23
CA TRP A 314 4.33 -18.29 20.18
C TRP A 314 4.39 -18.88 21.60
N GLU A 315 4.77 -20.16 21.71
CA GLU A 315 4.90 -20.87 22.98
C GLU A 315 6.21 -20.50 23.68
N THR A 316 7.33 -20.54 22.94
CA THR A 316 8.66 -20.27 23.48
C THR A 316 9.06 -18.79 23.45
N LYS A 317 8.32 -17.96 22.72
CA LYS A 317 8.65 -16.57 22.36
C LYS A 317 9.99 -16.41 21.62
N ASN A 318 10.51 -17.48 21.04
CA ASN A 318 11.78 -17.44 20.32
C ASN A 318 11.60 -16.82 18.92
N ILE A 319 12.41 -15.81 18.60
CA ILE A 319 12.32 -15.05 17.36
C ILE A 319 13.45 -15.44 16.41
N THR A 320 13.10 -15.74 15.16
CA THR A 320 14.05 -16.15 14.12
C THR A 320 13.75 -15.48 12.78
N THR A 321 14.80 -15.13 12.03
CA THR A 321 14.65 -14.57 10.68
C THR A 321 14.33 -15.67 9.67
N VAL A 322 13.26 -15.50 8.90
CA VAL A 322 12.85 -16.40 7.80
C VAL A 322 13.44 -15.91 6.48
N VAL A 323 13.26 -14.63 6.16
CA VAL A 323 13.90 -13.96 5.02
C VAL A 323 14.66 -12.77 5.56
N ASP A 324 15.96 -12.69 5.26
CA ASP A 324 16.81 -11.60 5.71
C ASP A 324 16.71 -10.38 4.78
N ILE A 325 17.25 -9.24 5.21
CA ILE A 325 17.40 -8.04 4.39
C ILE A 325 18.38 -8.37 3.25
N ILE A 326 17.89 -8.24 2.00
CA ILE A 326 18.69 -8.59 0.82
C ILE A 326 19.40 -7.36 0.29
N GLU A 327 20.73 -7.35 0.38
CA GLU A 327 21.55 -6.21 -0.02
C GLU A 327 21.57 -5.96 -1.53
N THR A 328 21.66 -7.02 -2.34
CA THR A 328 21.68 -6.92 -3.80
C THR A 328 20.60 -7.80 -4.41
N SER A 329 20.81 -9.10 -4.45
CA SER A 329 19.82 -10.08 -4.88
C SER A 329 20.22 -11.50 -4.46
N ILE A 330 19.25 -12.39 -4.38
CA ILE A 330 19.46 -13.84 -4.23
C ILE A 330 18.67 -14.60 -5.28
N LEU A 331 18.96 -15.89 -5.45
CA LEU A 331 18.15 -16.78 -6.28
C LEU A 331 17.10 -17.50 -5.42
N THR A 332 15.86 -17.50 -5.89
CA THR A 332 14.79 -18.32 -5.33
C THR A 332 15.06 -19.81 -5.60
N SER A 333 14.31 -20.68 -4.93
CA SER A 333 14.34 -22.14 -5.14
C SER A 333 14.05 -22.53 -6.59
N ASN A 334 13.19 -21.76 -7.30
CA ASN A 334 12.92 -21.92 -8.74
C ASN A 334 13.82 -21.07 -9.66
N LYS A 335 14.97 -20.60 -9.16
CA LYS A 335 16.03 -19.90 -9.94
C LYS A 335 15.62 -18.55 -10.53
N CYS A 336 14.61 -17.90 -9.97
CA CYS A 336 14.29 -16.51 -10.27
C CYS A 336 15.12 -15.58 -9.37
N THR A 337 15.38 -14.36 -9.84
CA THR A 337 16.10 -13.36 -9.03
C THR A 337 15.13 -12.70 -8.05
N PHE A 338 15.56 -12.51 -6.81
CA PHE A 338 14.80 -11.86 -5.75
C PHE A 338 15.65 -10.76 -5.10
N TYR A 339 15.12 -9.53 -5.07
CA TYR A 339 15.83 -8.34 -4.62
C TYR A 339 15.53 -7.94 -3.17
N GLY A 340 14.69 -8.70 -2.45
CA GLY A 340 14.26 -8.38 -1.08
C GLY A 340 12.77 -8.08 -0.96
N ILE A 341 12.32 -7.88 0.27
CA ILE A 341 10.94 -7.53 0.62
C ILE A 341 10.85 -6.02 0.84
N TYR A 342 9.99 -5.34 0.11
CA TYR A 342 9.76 -3.91 0.19
C TYR A 342 8.31 -3.55 0.51
N CYS A 343 7.38 -4.52 0.47
CA CYS A 343 6.02 -4.27 0.91
C CYS A 343 5.97 -4.07 2.43
N SER A 344 5.18 -3.11 2.90
CA SER A 344 5.04 -2.81 4.33
C SER A 344 3.86 -3.52 4.99
N SER A 345 3.05 -4.25 4.21
CA SER A 345 1.88 -4.97 4.69
C SER A 345 1.73 -6.33 3.99
N LEU A 346 1.58 -7.38 4.79
CA LEU A 346 1.19 -8.70 4.35
C LEU A 346 -0.33 -8.77 4.16
N PRO A 347 -0.83 -9.59 3.20
CA PRO A 347 -2.24 -9.90 3.10
C PRO A 347 -2.83 -10.31 4.46
N GLN A 348 -4.09 -9.95 4.74
CA GLN A 348 -4.72 -10.31 6.02
C GLN A 348 -4.72 -11.82 6.26
N ARG A 349 -5.00 -12.61 5.21
CA ARG A 349 -4.63 -14.03 5.14
C ARG A 349 -3.45 -14.22 4.21
N CYS A 350 -2.26 -14.25 4.78
CA CYS A 350 -1.01 -14.54 4.05
C CYS A 350 -0.53 -15.99 4.23
N TRP A 351 -1.12 -16.74 5.15
CA TRP A 351 -0.69 -18.09 5.49
C TRP A 351 -1.45 -19.16 4.70
N THR A 352 -0.76 -20.24 4.34
CA THR A 352 -1.42 -21.49 3.96
C THR A 352 -2.05 -22.16 5.18
N SER A 353 -3.11 -22.94 4.95
CA SER A 353 -3.89 -23.59 6.02
C SER A 353 -3.10 -24.58 6.88
N ASP A 354 -1.99 -25.11 6.37
CA ASP A 354 -1.07 -25.99 7.09
C ASP A 354 -0.05 -25.24 7.96
N SER A 355 -0.11 -23.90 7.99
CA SER A 355 0.80 -23.03 8.75
C SER A 355 2.28 -23.16 8.32
N LYS A 356 2.55 -23.57 7.07
CA LYS A 356 3.93 -23.78 6.56
C LYS A 356 4.43 -22.69 5.62
N LEU A 357 3.56 -22.08 4.81
CA LEU A 357 3.95 -21.05 3.86
C LEU A 357 3.35 -19.69 4.23
N VAL A 358 4.16 -18.66 4.06
CA VAL A 358 3.72 -17.26 4.01
C VAL A 358 3.80 -16.80 2.57
N VAL A 359 2.72 -16.21 2.07
CA VAL A 359 2.57 -15.73 0.69
C VAL A 359 2.37 -14.23 0.72
N PHE A 360 3.15 -13.52 -0.08
CA PHE A 360 3.16 -12.06 -0.14
C PHE A 360 3.51 -11.57 -1.54
N SER A 361 3.38 -10.27 -1.78
CA SER A 361 3.83 -9.64 -3.02
C SER A 361 4.64 -8.39 -2.74
N THR A 362 5.68 -8.14 -3.51
CA THR A 362 6.61 -7.03 -3.30
C THR A 362 7.29 -6.57 -4.59
N GLU A 363 7.77 -5.33 -4.59
CA GLU A 363 8.49 -4.62 -5.64
C GLU A 363 9.76 -5.37 -6.06
N GLN A 364 9.96 -5.53 -7.37
CA GLN A 364 11.10 -6.18 -8.00
C GLN A 364 11.44 -5.42 -9.30
N ILE A 365 12.43 -4.53 -9.23
CA ILE A 365 12.89 -3.58 -10.25
C ILE A 365 11.79 -2.66 -10.80
N HIS A 366 10.91 -3.23 -11.63
CA HIS A 366 9.88 -2.53 -12.38
C HIS A 366 8.54 -3.25 -12.35
N ARG A 367 8.34 -4.21 -11.45
CA ARG A 367 7.05 -4.89 -11.23
C ARG A 367 6.83 -5.14 -9.74
N ILE A 368 5.58 -5.40 -9.35
CA ILE A 368 5.28 -6.04 -8.05
C ILE A 368 5.04 -7.52 -8.33
N ASN A 369 5.74 -8.40 -7.64
CA ASN A 369 5.69 -9.84 -7.90
C ASN A 369 5.31 -10.63 -6.66
N ALA A 370 4.69 -11.78 -6.86
CA ALA A 370 4.21 -12.67 -5.79
C ALA A 370 5.24 -13.74 -5.43
N TYR A 371 5.38 -14.00 -4.12
CA TYR A 371 6.33 -14.97 -3.56
C TYR A 371 5.66 -15.83 -2.49
N ALA A 372 6.11 -17.07 -2.37
CA ALA A 372 5.79 -17.97 -1.26
C ALA A 372 7.08 -18.35 -0.53
N VAL A 373 7.08 -18.29 0.79
CA VAL A 373 8.23 -18.69 1.62
C VAL A 373 7.82 -19.73 2.65
N HIS A 374 8.62 -20.79 2.76
CA HIS A 374 8.42 -21.83 3.77
C HIS A 374 9.10 -21.44 5.08
N ILE A 375 8.35 -21.42 6.17
CA ILE A 375 8.82 -20.85 7.43
C ILE A 375 9.86 -21.68 8.21
N ASP A 376 9.94 -22.99 7.97
CA ASP A 376 10.93 -23.85 8.66
C ASP A 376 12.23 -23.99 7.87
N ASN A 377 12.17 -24.40 6.60
CA ASN A 377 13.35 -24.59 5.77
C ASN A 377 13.82 -23.32 5.01
N LYS A 378 13.09 -22.20 5.13
CA LYS A 378 13.38 -20.90 4.51
C LYS A 378 13.45 -20.89 2.97
N SER A 379 12.90 -21.92 2.32
CA SER A 379 12.79 -21.97 0.86
C SER A 379 11.84 -20.89 0.35
N LEU A 380 12.26 -20.17 -0.69
CA LEU A 380 11.53 -19.05 -1.29
C LEU A 380 11.23 -19.37 -2.75
N TRP A 381 10.00 -19.17 -3.20
CA TRP A 381 9.57 -19.39 -4.58
C TRP A 381 8.97 -18.13 -5.18
N ASP A 382 9.34 -17.83 -6.43
CA ASP A 382 8.65 -16.86 -7.27
C ASP A 382 7.38 -17.52 -7.83
N ILE A 383 6.21 -16.97 -7.50
CA ILE A 383 4.91 -17.49 -7.93
C ILE A 383 4.13 -16.49 -8.80
N GLY A 384 4.82 -15.51 -9.39
CA GLY A 384 4.21 -14.51 -10.28
C GLY A 384 3.62 -15.07 -11.57
N SER A 385 2.97 -14.21 -12.36
CA SER A 385 2.44 -14.56 -13.68
C SER A 385 3.50 -15.03 -14.69
N GLY A 386 4.79 -14.75 -14.40
CA GLY A 386 5.90 -15.03 -15.29
C GLY A 386 6.09 -14.00 -16.41
N ASN A 387 5.13 -13.09 -16.60
CA ASN A 387 5.27 -11.96 -17.51
C ASN A 387 6.02 -10.81 -16.82
N GLU A 388 7.13 -10.36 -17.41
CA GLU A 388 7.95 -9.26 -16.87
C GLU A 388 7.25 -7.89 -16.94
N ASN A 389 6.28 -7.74 -17.85
CA ASN A 389 5.52 -6.52 -18.04
C ASN A 389 4.22 -6.47 -17.22
N GLU A 390 4.05 -7.39 -16.26
CA GLU A 390 2.88 -7.47 -15.38
C GLU A 390 3.32 -7.44 -13.92
N SER A 391 2.43 -6.91 -13.09
CA SER A 391 2.52 -7.04 -11.63
C SER A 391 1.47 -8.01 -11.13
N THR A 392 1.87 -8.90 -10.23
CA THR A 392 1.00 -9.87 -9.53
C THR A 392 0.99 -9.53 -8.04
N ILE A 393 -0.17 -9.13 -7.52
CA ILE A 393 -0.34 -8.65 -6.15
C ILE A 393 -1.33 -9.56 -5.41
N ILE A 394 -0.88 -10.18 -4.33
CA ILE A 394 -1.68 -11.14 -3.55
C ILE A 394 -2.72 -10.39 -2.73
N LEU A 395 -3.97 -10.82 -2.80
CA LEU A 395 -5.10 -10.24 -2.05
C LEU A 395 -5.52 -11.15 -0.90
N ASP A 396 -5.47 -12.47 -1.10
CA ASP A 396 -5.98 -13.44 -0.15
C ASP A 396 -5.38 -14.83 -0.37
N VAL A 397 -5.21 -15.59 0.71
CA VAL A 397 -4.77 -16.98 0.72
C VAL A 397 -5.80 -17.80 1.50
N THR A 398 -6.23 -18.93 0.93
CA THR A 398 -7.22 -19.85 1.49
C THR A 398 -6.74 -21.30 1.32
N GLU A 399 -7.41 -22.26 1.99
CA GLU A 399 -7.33 -23.73 1.87
C GLU A 399 -6.19 -24.29 1.03
N ASN A 400 -5.39 -25.24 1.52
CA ASN A 400 -4.48 -26.07 0.70
C ASN A 400 -3.91 -25.31 -0.50
N TYR A 401 -3.19 -24.23 -0.21
CA TYR A 401 -2.36 -23.51 -1.17
C TYR A 401 -3.15 -22.72 -2.24
N PHE A 402 -4.38 -22.26 -2.03
CA PHE A 402 -5.03 -21.38 -3.01
C PHE A 402 -4.74 -19.89 -2.76
N ALA A 403 -4.37 -19.15 -3.80
CA ALA A 403 -4.14 -17.71 -3.73
C ALA A 403 -4.99 -16.96 -4.75
N ILE A 404 -5.51 -15.80 -4.33
CA ILE A 404 -6.17 -14.83 -5.20
C ILE A 404 -5.26 -13.61 -5.32
N SER A 405 -5.06 -13.16 -6.55
CA SER A 405 -4.26 -11.99 -6.88
C SER A 405 -5.02 -11.04 -7.77
N LYS A 406 -4.59 -9.77 -7.77
CA LYS A 406 -4.80 -8.89 -8.91
C LYS A 406 -3.59 -8.92 -9.83
N ILE A 407 -3.83 -9.03 -11.13
CA ILE A 407 -2.81 -8.93 -12.19
C ILE A 407 -3.08 -7.65 -12.98
N THR A 408 -2.04 -6.85 -13.21
CA THR A 408 -2.15 -5.57 -13.90
C THR A 408 -0.89 -5.24 -14.69
N SER A 409 -1.00 -4.37 -15.69
CA SER A 409 0.11 -3.83 -16.49
C SER A 409 -0.19 -2.39 -16.92
N PHE A 410 0.75 -1.69 -17.58
CA PHE A 410 0.45 -0.36 -18.14
C PHE A 410 -0.66 -0.40 -19.22
N LYS A 411 -0.83 -1.55 -19.89
CA LYS A 411 -1.83 -1.71 -20.95
C LYS A 411 -3.20 -2.10 -20.43
N GLN A 412 -3.25 -2.76 -19.28
CA GLN A 412 -4.45 -3.42 -18.80
C GLN A 412 -4.73 -3.08 -17.32
N PRO A 413 -5.92 -2.51 -17.02
CA PRO A 413 -6.43 -2.43 -15.66
C PRO A 413 -6.41 -3.78 -14.94
N SER A 414 -6.46 -3.74 -13.62
CA SER A 414 -6.34 -4.94 -12.80
C SER A 414 -7.47 -5.94 -13.08
N VAL A 415 -7.09 -7.20 -13.33
CA VAL A 415 -8.00 -8.36 -13.33
C VAL A 415 -7.77 -9.21 -12.10
N LEU A 416 -8.84 -9.84 -11.60
CA LEU A 416 -8.74 -10.84 -10.55
C LEU A 416 -8.28 -12.16 -11.15
N ALA A 417 -7.36 -12.84 -10.48
CA ALA A 417 -6.85 -14.13 -10.91
C ALA A 417 -6.66 -15.09 -9.73
N GLY A 418 -6.85 -16.38 -9.98
CA GLY A 418 -6.67 -17.45 -9.00
C GLY A 418 -5.54 -18.40 -9.35
N LEU A 419 -4.82 -18.88 -8.34
CA LEU A 419 -3.76 -19.88 -8.46
C LEU A 419 -3.98 -21.00 -7.43
N ASN A 420 -3.79 -22.24 -7.86
CA ASN A 420 -3.59 -23.38 -6.96
C ASN A 420 -2.08 -23.61 -6.81
N ILE A 421 -1.55 -23.32 -5.62
CA ILE A 421 -0.15 -23.46 -5.26
C ILE A 421 0.19 -24.94 -4.90
N THR A 422 -0.79 -25.81 -4.53
CA THR A 422 -0.56 -27.25 -4.17
C THR A 422 -0.02 -28.00 -5.37
N SER A 423 -0.69 -27.87 -6.51
CA SER A 423 -0.29 -28.53 -7.77
C SER A 423 1.04 -28.01 -8.31
N ALA A 424 1.55 -26.91 -7.75
CA ALA A 424 2.73 -26.21 -8.23
C ALA A 424 3.93 -26.28 -7.26
N ILE A 425 3.73 -26.52 -5.96
CA ILE A 425 4.80 -26.66 -4.95
C ILE A 425 5.02 -28.12 -4.51
N LEU A 426 3.97 -28.94 -4.34
CA LEU A 426 4.09 -30.33 -3.85
C LEU A 426 4.47 -31.34 -4.94
N ALA A 427 4.45 -30.94 -6.21
CA ALA A 427 5.11 -31.72 -7.24
C ALA A 427 6.62 -31.46 -7.12
N ASP A 428 7.33 -32.36 -6.44
CA ASP A 428 8.81 -32.48 -6.32
C ASP A 428 9.56 -32.57 -7.68
N LYS A 429 8.92 -32.14 -8.78
CA LYS A 429 9.44 -32.05 -10.14
C LYS A 429 9.53 -30.58 -10.55
N PHE A 430 10.53 -29.89 -10.01
CA PHE A 430 10.90 -28.52 -10.37
C PHE A 430 11.44 -28.47 -11.81
N ASP A 431 10.59 -28.08 -12.77
CA ASP A 431 11.06 -27.51 -14.05
C ASP A 431 10.09 -26.47 -14.66
N LYS A 432 9.22 -25.86 -13.84
CA LYS A 432 8.41 -24.72 -14.29
C LYS A 432 9.00 -23.42 -13.75
N LYS A 433 9.55 -22.61 -14.65
CA LYS A 433 9.98 -21.23 -14.37
C LYS A 433 8.81 -20.30 -14.02
N HIS A 434 7.58 -20.64 -14.42
CA HIS A 434 6.43 -19.75 -14.35
C HIS A 434 5.14 -20.47 -13.92
N PHE A 435 4.31 -19.78 -13.15
CA PHE A 435 3.01 -20.25 -12.66
C PHE A 435 1.90 -19.67 -13.54
N SER A 436 0.93 -20.51 -13.94
CA SER A 436 -0.20 -20.07 -14.75
C SER A 436 -1.36 -19.66 -13.85
N TRP A 437 -1.61 -18.35 -13.80
CA TRP A 437 -2.76 -17.76 -13.11
C TRP A 437 -4.01 -17.82 -13.99
N ASN A 438 -5.12 -18.28 -13.43
CA ASN A 438 -6.40 -18.30 -14.14
C ASN A 438 -7.11 -16.96 -13.95
N ILE A 439 -7.43 -16.27 -15.04
CA ILE A 439 -8.14 -14.99 -14.99
C ILE A 439 -9.62 -15.21 -14.70
N LEU A 440 -10.13 -14.54 -13.66
CA LEU A 440 -11.49 -14.70 -13.14
C LEU A 440 -12.43 -13.56 -13.52
N THR A 441 -11.89 -12.40 -13.88
CA THR A 441 -12.69 -11.23 -14.26
C THR A 441 -12.19 -10.61 -15.54
N GLN A 442 -13.09 -9.97 -16.28
CA GLN A 442 -12.73 -9.19 -17.45
C GLN A 442 -12.24 -7.79 -17.05
N SER A 443 -11.33 -7.24 -17.83
CA SER A 443 -10.92 -5.83 -17.76
C SER A 443 -11.41 -5.10 -19.01
N PRO A 444 -11.71 -3.80 -18.92
CA PRO A 444 -11.85 -2.94 -20.10
C PRO A 444 -10.66 -3.14 -21.04
N ASN A 445 -10.97 -3.25 -22.34
CA ASN A 445 -9.96 -3.31 -23.39
C ASN A 445 -9.84 -1.94 -24.04
N PHE A 446 -8.71 -1.26 -23.82
CA PHE A 446 -8.41 0.04 -24.41
C PHE A 446 -7.76 -0.06 -25.79
N ASN A 447 -7.58 -1.26 -26.35
CA ASN A 447 -6.88 -1.51 -27.62
C ASN A 447 -5.52 -0.79 -27.70
N ASP A 448 -4.75 -0.90 -26.63
CA ASP A 448 -3.49 -0.20 -26.47
C ASP A 448 -2.36 -0.84 -27.29
N SER A 449 -1.97 -0.17 -28.37
CA SER A 449 -0.88 -0.58 -29.27
C SER A 449 0.52 -0.12 -28.81
N ASN A 450 0.61 0.65 -27.71
CA ASN A 450 1.89 1.09 -27.17
C ASN A 450 2.76 -0.09 -26.76
N ILE A 451 4.07 0.08 -26.72
CA ILE A 451 5.00 -0.92 -26.18
C ILE A 451 5.40 -0.54 -24.76
N ILE A 452 5.75 -1.56 -23.97
CA ILE A 452 6.45 -1.38 -22.69
C ILE A 452 7.85 -1.93 -22.91
N THR A 453 8.87 -1.13 -22.60
CA THR A 453 10.26 -1.56 -22.77
C THR A 453 11.06 -1.18 -21.53
N PRO A 454 11.41 -2.15 -20.66
CA PRO A 454 12.39 -1.91 -19.62
C PRO A 454 13.78 -1.73 -20.23
N PHE A 455 14.58 -0.84 -19.65
CA PHE A 455 15.97 -0.67 -20.00
C PHE A 455 16.77 -0.16 -18.80
N THR A 456 18.08 -0.41 -18.83
CA THR A 456 19.01 0.00 -17.78
C THR A 456 20.01 0.97 -18.38
N VAL A 457 20.37 2.00 -17.63
CA VAL A 457 21.36 2.99 -18.02
C VAL A 457 22.48 3.01 -16.99
N TYR A 458 23.72 2.96 -17.48
CA TYR A 458 24.89 3.07 -16.61
C TYR A 458 25.26 4.55 -16.43
N ASN A 459 25.40 4.96 -15.17
CA ASN A 459 25.85 6.27 -14.75
C ASN A 459 27.34 6.21 -14.46
N GLU A 460 28.15 6.66 -15.42
CA GLU A 460 29.62 6.68 -15.32
C GLU A 460 30.13 7.54 -14.15
N GLU A 461 29.40 8.62 -13.81
CA GLU A 461 29.82 9.57 -12.77
C GLU A 461 29.76 8.95 -11.38
N PHE A 462 28.72 8.16 -11.11
CA PHE A 462 28.48 7.52 -9.81
C PHE A 462 28.75 6.02 -9.80
N LYS A 463 29.14 5.44 -10.95
CA LYS A 463 29.48 4.03 -11.17
C LYS A 463 28.37 3.07 -10.75
N ASN A 464 27.13 3.42 -11.08
CA ASN A 464 25.94 2.63 -10.77
C ASN A 464 25.02 2.54 -11.98
N SER A 465 24.06 1.63 -11.93
CA SER A 465 23.06 1.42 -12.98
C SER A 465 21.71 1.88 -12.47
N CYS A 466 20.98 2.67 -13.25
CA CYS A 466 19.60 3.04 -12.96
C CYS A 466 18.63 2.30 -13.90
N HIS A 467 17.42 2.02 -13.39
CA HIS A 467 16.40 1.27 -14.11
C HIS A 467 15.31 2.19 -14.65
N ALA A 468 14.84 1.89 -15.85
CA ALA A 468 13.87 2.72 -16.53
C ALA A 468 12.85 1.89 -17.33
N LEU A 469 11.71 2.50 -17.60
CA LEU A 469 10.67 1.97 -18.45
C LEU A 469 10.32 3.01 -19.51
N TYR A 470 10.16 2.56 -20.75
CA TYR A 470 9.50 3.32 -21.79
C TYR A 470 8.08 2.78 -22.00
N TYR A 471 7.10 3.67 -22.05
CA TYR A 471 5.72 3.36 -22.40
C TYR A 471 5.21 4.36 -23.43
N GLY A 472 4.86 3.89 -24.62
CA GLY A 472 4.44 4.74 -25.74
C GLY A 472 4.50 4.00 -27.08
N PRO A 473 4.42 4.73 -28.21
CA PRO A 473 4.44 4.12 -29.54
C PRO A 473 5.66 3.24 -29.77
N GLY A 474 5.48 2.11 -30.46
CA GLY A 474 6.58 1.19 -30.78
C GLY A 474 7.41 1.58 -32.00
N SER A 475 6.98 2.59 -32.74
CA SER A 475 7.68 3.19 -33.88
C SER A 475 7.10 4.56 -34.20
N GLY A 476 7.80 5.34 -35.02
CA GLY A 476 7.37 6.65 -35.48
C GLY A 476 8.39 7.25 -36.45
N ALA A 477 8.07 8.39 -37.05
CA ALA A 477 9.06 9.16 -37.80
C ALA A 477 10.13 9.69 -36.81
N PRO A 478 11.38 9.88 -37.25
CA PRO A 478 12.42 10.43 -36.37
C PRO A 478 11.98 11.75 -35.72
N SER A 479 12.16 11.86 -34.40
CA SER A 479 11.80 13.05 -33.61
C SER A 479 10.35 13.54 -33.82
N SER A 480 9.38 12.63 -33.90
CA SER A 480 7.97 12.98 -34.10
C SER A 480 7.10 12.86 -32.84
N VAL A 481 7.59 12.21 -31.79
CA VAL A 481 6.81 11.89 -30.58
C VAL A 481 7.27 12.75 -29.41
N PRO A 482 6.44 13.67 -28.87
CA PRO A 482 6.80 14.46 -27.69
C PRO A 482 6.93 13.54 -26.46
N VAL A 483 7.76 13.94 -25.50
CA VAL A 483 8.15 13.08 -24.38
C VAL A 483 7.67 13.62 -23.06
N VAL A 484 7.13 12.76 -22.21
CA VAL A 484 6.97 13.01 -20.77
C VAL A 484 8.06 12.26 -20.03
N LEU A 485 8.95 12.98 -19.34
CA LEU A 485 9.81 12.39 -18.32
C LEU A 485 9.00 12.31 -17.02
N PHE A 486 8.53 11.11 -16.71
CA PHE A 486 7.70 10.82 -15.55
C PHE A 486 8.57 10.41 -14.37
N ILE A 487 8.56 11.21 -13.30
CA ILE A 487 9.43 11.04 -12.13
C ILE A 487 8.56 10.77 -10.90
N HIS A 488 8.73 9.59 -10.30
CA HIS A 488 7.94 9.18 -9.14
C HIS A 488 8.32 9.93 -7.86
N GLY A 489 7.34 10.09 -6.96
CA GLY A 489 7.54 10.60 -5.60
C GLY A 489 8.20 9.57 -4.68
N GLY A 490 8.54 9.95 -3.45
CA GLY A 490 9.32 9.09 -2.55
C GLY A 490 10.27 9.94 -1.70
N SER A 491 11.57 9.73 -1.71
CA SER A 491 12.44 9.14 -2.75
C SER A 491 12.42 7.62 -2.89
N HIS A 492 12.04 6.90 -1.83
CA HIS A 492 12.11 5.44 -1.77
C HIS A 492 10.77 4.79 -2.13
N THR A 493 10.40 4.89 -3.40
CA THR A 493 9.32 4.11 -4.02
C THR A 493 9.77 3.59 -5.39
N SER A 494 8.87 3.06 -6.20
CA SER A 494 9.18 2.71 -7.60
C SER A 494 7.91 2.80 -8.44
N VAL A 495 8.05 3.01 -9.75
CA VAL A 495 6.96 2.72 -10.68
C VAL A 495 7.07 1.27 -11.10
N SER A 496 6.00 0.51 -10.87
CA SER A 496 5.85 -0.87 -11.31
C SER A 496 5.01 -0.96 -12.59
N SER A 497 5.11 -2.07 -13.30
CA SER A 497 4.25 -2.46 -14.42
C SER A 497 2.83 -2.70 -13.93
N SER A 498 2.11 -1.63 -13.65
CA SER A 498 0.75 -1.59 -13.09
C SER A 498 -0.04 -0.52 -13.80
N TYR A 499 -1.36 -0.63 -13.87
CA TYR A 499 -2.15 0.34 -14.63
C TYR A 499 -2.18 1.71 -13.95
N TYR A 500 -1.72 2.74 -14.66
CA TYR A 500 -1.80 4.14 -14.23
C TYR A 500 -2.65 4.94 -15.21
N PRO A 501 -3.84 5.43 -14.79
CA PRO A 501 -4.70 6.24 -15.65
C PRO A 501 -4.00 7.46 -16.25
N VAL A 502 -3.07 8.09 -15.51
CA VAL A 502 -2.31 9.24 -15.99
C VAL A 502 -1.34 8.90 -17.13
N LEU A 503 -0.73 7.72 -17.09
CA LEU A 503 0.18 7.28 -18.17
C LEU A 503 -0.61 6.99 -19.44
N HIS A 504 -1.75 6.31 -19.29
CA HIS A 504 -2.67 6.03 -20.40
C HIS A 504 -3.25 7.30 -21.01
N PHE A 505 -3.51 8.31 -20.18
CA PHE A 505 -3.93 9.63 -20.66
C PHE A 505 -2.85 10.29 -21.51
N PHE A 506 -1.60 10.36 -21.04
CA PHE A 506 -0.50 10.95 -21.80
C PHE A 506 -0.22 10.21 -23.12
N THR A 507 -0.18 8.88 -23.12
CA THR A 507 0.01 8.11 -24.36
C THR A 507 -1.17 8.28 -25.32
N GLY A 508 -2.40 8.39 -24.80
CA GLY A 508 -3.60 8.72 -25.59
C GLY A 508 -3.56 10.12 -26.22
N GLN A 509 -2.80 11.05 -25.65
CA GLN A 509 -2.52 12.38 -26.23
C GLN A 509 -1.28 12.36 -27.17
N GLY A 510 -0.71 11.18 -27.46
CA GLY A 510 0.40 11.03 -28.41
C GLY A 510 1.80 11.20 -27.80
N PHE A 511 1.93 11.24 -26.47
CA PHE A 511 3.24 11.30 -25.81
C PHE A 511 3.89 9.92 -25.69
N GLY A 512 5.21 9.88 -25.85
CA GLY A 512 6.04 8.80 -25.33
C GLY A 512 6.43 9.10 -23.88
N ILE A 513 6.40 8.10 -23.00
CA ILE A 513 6.69 8.30 -21.58
C ILE A 513 7.97 7.56 -21.22
N VAL A 514 8.91 8.30 -20.65
CA VAL A 514 10.13 7.77 -20.04
C VAL A 514 9.96 7.83 -18.53
N ILE A 515 9.97 6.67 -17.89
CA ILE A 515 9.78 6.50 -16.46
C ILE A 515 11.12 6.07 -15.87
N VAL A 516 11.55 6.74 -14.81
CA VAL A 516 12.87 6.49 -14.19
C VAL A 516 12.67 6.00 -12.76
N ASN A 517 13.15 4.78 -12.48
CA ASN A 517 13.38 4.26 -11.13
C ASN A 517 14.85 4.56 -10.78
N TYR A 518 15.08 5.81 -10.37
CA TYR A 518 16.40 6.36 -10.05
C TYR A 518 17.05 5.64 -8.86
N SER A 519 18.34 5.91 -8.60
CA SER A 519 19.02 5.36 -7.42
C SER A 519 18.29 5.72 -6.15
N GLY A 520 18.02 4.74 -5.30
CA GLY A 520 17.16 4.89 -4.13
C GLY A 520 15.77 4.28 -4.29
N SER A 521 15.31 4.00 -5.52
CA SER A 521 14.04 3.32 -5.76
C SER A 521 14.01 1.89 -5.21
N LEU A 522 12.81 1.40 -4.92
CA LEU A 522 12.62 0.06 -4.35
C LEU A 522 12.79 -1.07 -5.38
N GLY A 523 12.96 -2.30 -4.90
CA GLY A 523 12.99 -3.50 -5.74
C GLY A 523 14.34 -3.83 -6.39
N CYS A 524 15.44 -3.16 -6.02
CA CYS A 524 16.76 -3.33 -6.65
C CYS A 524 17.88 -3.72 -5.67
N GLY A 525 17.53 -4.21 -4.47
CA GLY A 525 18.46 -4.52 -3.38
C GLY A 525 18.57 -3.37 -2.38
N ASN A 526 18.77 -3.70 -1.10
CA ASN A 526 18.89 -2.71 -0.03
C ASN A 526 20.05 -1.74 -0.26
N SER A 527 21.18 -2.22 -0.78
CA SER A 527 22.33 -1.37 -1.13
C SER A 527 21.98 -0.31 -2.19
N TYR A 528 21.05 -0.61 -3.10
CA TYR A 528 20.58 0.38 -4.09
C TYR A 528 19.72 1.46 -3.45
N VAL A 529 18.84 1.09 -2.51
CA VAL A 529 18.05 2.04 -1.71
C VAL A 529 18.98 3.00 -0.94
N TYR A 530 19.96 2.45 -0.24
CA TYR A 530 20.92 3.22 0.56
C TYR A 530 21.89 4.05 -0.28
N SER A 531 22.09 3.73 -1.56
CA SER A 531 23.03 4.44 -2.43
C SER A 531 22.71 5.93 -2.62
N LEU A 532 21.44 6.31 -2.42
CA LEU A 532 20.93 7.67 -2.56
C LEU A 532 21.24 8.56 -1.34
N LEU A 533 21.41 7.97 -0.15
CA LEU A 533 21.61 8.75 1.07
C LEU A 533 22.84 9.65 0.96
N GLY A 534 22.66 10.93 1.34
CA GLY A 534 23.70 11.96 1.21
C GLY A 534 23.98 12.44 -0.22
N LYS A 535 23.25 11.95 -1.23
CA LYS A 535 23.42 12.29 -2.66
C LYS A 535 22.14 12.75 -3.34
N ILE A 536 21.06 12.96 -2.59
CA ILE A 536 19.79 13.52 -3.07
C ILE A 536 20.03 14.87 -3.75
N GLY A 537 19.36 15.09 -4.90
CA GLY A 537 19.52 16.29 -5.73
C GLY A 537 20.77 16.27 -6.64
N LYS A 538 21.58 15.20 -6.56
CA LYS A 538 22.76 14.99 -7.41
C LYS A 538 22.63 13.67 -8.17
N LEU A 539 22.64 12.55 -7.44
CA LEU A 539 22.66 11.22 -8.05
C LEU A 539 21.35 10.91 -8.76
N ASP A 540 20.22 11.08 -8.08
CA ASP A 540 18.88 10.91 -8.63
C ASP A 540 18.56 11.87 -9.79
N VAL A 541 18.99 13.14 -9.69
CA VAL A 541 18.90 14.10 -10.79
C VAL A 541 19.70 13.62 -12.01
N LYS A 542 20.94 13.18 -11.78
CA LYS A 542 21.82 12.68 -12.84
C LYS A 542 21.23 11.44 -13.50
N ASP A 543 20.72 10.50 -12.73
CA ASP A 543 20.06 9.29 -13.23
C ASP A 543 18.88 9.64 -14.14
N CYS A 544 18.02 10.58 -13.74
CA CYS A 544 16.92 11.05 -14.58
C CYS A 544 17.42 11.67 -15.89
N TYR A 545 18.43 12.55 -15.82
CA TYR A 545 18.97 13.25 -16.98
C TYR A 545 19.57 12.27 -18.00
N ILE A 546 20.50 11.41 -17.57
CA ILE A 546 21.17 10.45 -18.48
C ILE A 546 20.17 9.44 -19.06
N THR A 547 19.16 9.04 -18.29
CA THR A 547 18.14 8.09 -18.73
C THR A 547 17.30 8.68 -19.86
N LEU A 548 16.90 9.95 -19.72
CA LEU A 548 16.19 10.67 -20.78
C LEU A 548 17.04 10.72 -22.05
N HIS A 549 18.31 11.11 -21.98
CA HIS A 549 19.16 11.18 -23.17
C HIS A 549 19.39 9.80 -23.83
N LYS A 550 19.61 8.76 -23.02
CA LYS A 550 19.73 7.39 -23.52
C LYS A 550 18.43 6.86 -24.15
N SER A 551 17.28 7.37 -23.72
CA SER A 551 16.01 7.04 -24.36
C SER A 551 15.94 7.59 -25.80
N PHE A 552 16.48 8.77 -26.09
CA PHE A 552 16.52 9.32 -27.46
C PHE A 552 17.42 8.52 -28.39
N GLU A 553 18.54 7.99 -27.87
CA GLU A 553 19.41 7.08 -28.63
C GLU A 553 18.68 5.76 -28.96
N LYS A 554 17.93 5.24 -27.98
CA LYS A 554 17.25 3.94 -28.07
C LYS A 554 15.96 3.99 -28.91
N PHE A 555 15.22 5.09 -28.84
CA PHE A 555 13.91 5.28 -29.44
C PHE A 555 13.95 6.53 -30.35
N GLN A 556 14.41 6.36 -31.58
CA GLN A 556 14.71 7.48 -32.50
C GLN A 556 13.51 8.37 -32.87
N TRP A 557 12.30 7.88 -32.65
CA TRP A 557 11.08 8.67 -32.86
C TRP A 557 10.78 9.67 -31.74
N LEU A 558 11.43 9.54 -30.58
CA LEU A 558 11.26 10.49 -29.48
C LEU A 558 11.87 11.84 -29.83
N ASP A 559 11.11 12.90 -29.60
CA ASP A 559 11.50 14.27 -29.88
C ASP A 559 12.18 14.92 -28.68
N SER A 560 13.50 14.98 -28.73
CA SER A 560 14.34 15.63 -27.71
C SER A 560 14.09 17.13 -27.51
N LYS A 561 13.38 17.81 -28.43
CA LYS A 561 13.04 19.24 -28.29
C LYS A 561 11.71 19.49 -27.60
N ASN A 562 10.88 18.46 -27.46
CA ASN A 562 9.54 18.55 -26.89
C ASN A 562 9.42 17.62 -25.68
N VAL A 563 10.16 17.95 -24.62
CA VAL A 563 10.16 17.20 -23.36
C VAL A 563 9.37 17.95 -22.28
N VAL A 564 8.47 17.25 -21.60
CA VAL A 564 7.74 17.71 -20.42
C VAL A 564 8.28 16.99 -19.19
N LEU A 565 8.70 17.74 -18.18
CA LEU A 565 8.98 17.19 -16.86
C LEU A 565 7.66 17.03 -16.10
N PHE A 566 7.40 15.85 -15.56
CA PHE A 566 6.22 15.58 -14.74
C PHE A 566 6.62 14.81 -13.47
N GLY A 567 6.42 15.43 -12.30
CA GLY A 567 6.74 14.79 -11.03
C GLY A 567 5.99 15.38 -9.84
N GLY A 568 5.83 14.57 -8.79
CA GLY A 568 5.21 15.01 -7.53
C GLY A 568 6.01 14.61 -6.30
N SER A 569 5.87 15.36 -5.20
CA SER A 569 6.70 15.20 -3.99
C SER A 569 8.19 15.20 -4.34
N HIS A 570 8.96 14.14 -4.03
CA HIS A 570 10.35 13.96 -4.48
C HIS A 570 10.53 14.08 -5.99
N GLY A 571 9.61 13.52 -6.79
CA GLY A 571 9.66 13.70 -8.24
C GLY A 571 9.44 15.14 -8.68
N GLY A 572 8.70 15.92 -7.88
CA GLY A 572 8.55 17.37 -8.07
C GLY A 572 9.84 18.12 -7.75
N PHE A 573 10.53 17.75 -6.66
CA PHE A 573 11.87 18.24 -6.35
C PHE A 573 12.86 17.95 -7.49
N LEU A 574 12.88 16.72 -8.01
CA LEU A 574 13.73 16.36 -9.14
C LEU A 574 13.38 17.12 -10.41
N ALA A 575 12.09 17.28 -10.73
CA ALA A 575 11.66 18.10 -11.85
C ALA A 575 12.12 19.57 -11.71
N THR A 576 12.09 20.15 -10.50
CA THR A 576 12.63 21.50 -10.27
C THR A 576 14.16 21.55 -10.38
N HIS A 577 14.87 20.53 -9.91
CA HIS A 577 16.32 20.46 -10.04
C HIS A 577 16.77 20.32 -11.49
N LEU A 578 16.09 19.47 -12.26
CA LEU A 578 16.36 19.27 -13.69
C LEU A 578 16.10 20.55 -14.47
N SER A 579 14.97 21.22 -14.26
CA SER A 579 14.66 22.46 -14.97
C SER A 579 15.60 23.60 -14.62
N ALA A 580 16.10 23.67 -13.39
CA ALA A 580 17.08 24.68 -12.99
C ALA A 580 18.49 24.41 -13.55
N GLN A 581 18.91 23.14 -13.60
CA GLN A 581 20.26 22.77 -14.06
C GLN A 581 20.37 22.67 -15.59
N TYR A 582 19.28 22.31 -16.27
CA TYR A 582 19.21 22.15 -17.73
C TYR A 582 18.03 22.95 -18.32
N PRO A 583 18.03 24.30 -18.18
CA PRO A 583 16.85 25.13 -18.47
C PRO A 583 16.43 25.17 -19.95
N ASN A 584 17.29 24.72 -20.87
CA ASN A 584 17.00 24.70 -22.30
C ASN A 584 16.48 23.36 -22.82
N ASP A 585 16.50 22.31 -21.99
CA ASP A 585 16.24 20.93 -22.42
C ASP A 585 14.75 20.55 -22.27
N PHE A 586 13.97 21.37 -21.55
CA PHE A 586 12.57 21.06 -21.22
C PHE A 586 11.62 22.15 -21.71
N LYS A 587 10.55 21.73 -22.39
CA LYS A 587 9.53 22.63 -22.93
C LYS A 587 8.53 23.09 -21.86
N SER A 588 8.22 22.21 -20.92
CA SER A 588 7.27 22.46 -19.84
C SER A 588 7.67 21.68 -18.57
N VAL A 589 7.31 22.23 -17.42
CA VAL A 589 7.61 21.63 -16.10
C VAL A 589 6.33 21.58 -15.28
N VAL A 590 5.94 20.38 -14.84
CA VAL A 590 4.74 20.13 -14.04
C VAL A 590 5.15 19.49 -12.72
N THR A 591 5.02 20.26 -11.64
CA THR A 591 5.41 19.83 -10.29
C THR A 591 4.22 19.80 -9.35
N ARG A 592 3.97 18.66 -8.71
CA ARG A 592 2.85 18.49 -7.75
C ARG A 592 3.37 18.38 -6.32
N ASN A 593 3.01 19.32 -5.45
CA ASN A 593 3.47 19.39 -4.05
C ASN A 593 5.00 19.19 -3.91
N PRO A 594 5.85 19.92 -4.67
CA PRO A 594 7.29 19.69 -4.66
C PRO A 594 7.94 20.18 -3.35
N ALA A 595 9.03 19.54 -2.95
CA ALA A 595 9.92 20.08 -1.92
C ALA A 595 10.98 20.96 -2.61
N VAL A 596 10.90 22.29 -2.45
CA VAL A 596 11.79 23.22 -3.19
C VAL A 596 12.66 24.11 -2.29
N ASN A 597 12.44 24.05 -0.97
CA ASN A 597 13.22 24.80 0.02
C ASN A 597 13.54 23.88 1.20
N ILE A 598 14.64 23.13 1.08
CA ILE A 598 15.07 22.14 2.06
C ILE A 598 15.36 22.76 3.43
N PRO A 599 16.05 23.91 3.55
CA PRO A 599 16.27 24.56 4.86
C PRO A 599 14.96 24.89 5.59
N ALA A 600 13.94 25.37 4.88
CA ALA A 600 12.64 25.65 5.50
C ALA A 600 11.89 24.36 5.89
N LYS A 601 12.06 23.28 5.11
CA LYS A 601 11.38 22.00 5.35
C LYS A 601 11.76 21.37 6.68
N ILE A 602 13.01 21.51 7.14
CA ILE A 602 13.46 20.98 8.44
C ILE A 602 12.53 21.38 9.61
N PHE A 603 11.94 22.58 9.55
CA PHE A 603 11.06 23.12 10.60
C PHE A 603 9.57 22.95 10.32
N LEU A 604 9.19 22.83 9.05
CA LEU A 604 7.78 22.89 8.62
C LEU A 604 7.18 21.51 8.31
N THR A 605 8.02 20.51 8.09
CA THR A 605 7.58 19.20 7.60
C THR A 605 7.61 18.17 8.74
N ASP A 606 6.61 17.31 8.71
CA ASP A 606 6.46 16.07 9.48
C ASP A 606 7.38 14.93 9.01
N ILE A 607 8.06 15.10 7.87
CA ILE A 607 9.03 14.16 7.28
C ILE A 607 10.44 14.80 7.11
N PRO A 608 11.09 15.22 8.20
CA PRO A 608 12.25 16.12 8.17
C PRO A 608 13.55 15.44 7.73
N ASP A 609 13.56 14.11 7.62
CA ASP A 609 14.75 13.27 7.38
C ASP A 609 15.15 13.19 5.90
N TRP A 610 15.04 14.32 5.20
CA TRP A 610 15.20 14.45 3.75
C TRP A 610 16.65 14.51 3.28
#